data_AF-A0A8S0H223-F1
#
_entry.id   AF-A0A8S0H223-F1
#
_cell.length_a   1.000
_cell.length_b   1.000
_cell.length_c   1.000
_cell.angle_alpha   90.00
_cell.angle_beta   90.00
_cell.angle_gamma   90.00
#
_symmetry.space_group_name_H-M   'P 1'
#
loop_
_entity.id
_entity.type
_entity.pdbx_description
1 polymer ?
#
loop_
_entity_poly.entity_id
_entity_poly.type
_entity_poly.pdbx_seq_one_letter_code
_entity_poly.pdbx_strand_id
1 'polypeptide(L)'
;MGESTFIGNGINVINPTDVAAFRRPGAEIKEGLIPVNMLFLSQGLSENLSAEFFYQLEWDQTVVDNCGTFFGSDVMADGCNTRMGFSPPWDPNGQYHFTRGGDRDARDSGQFGMALRWQVEALNNTEFGLYALNYHSRAPFLGGTVGTAPFAVKPGTRESSAEYFIEYPEDIRLYGLSFATTLGTTAVSGELSYRPNMPLSLNGSDVTIAALAGPMAADLGAPIFTSGFAQPVPGESFHGYVRKPVTQAQITLTHFIDQVLAAERLSLITEIGYNHLGDINSNALRFGRDSIFGNGELPDNRNCALMANPVNPQNCNNKGFYTANSWGYRGRAILDYQNVIAGVNLKPSLSWSHDVEGYGPNFNQGSKAISLALDADLRNTYSASLSYTDFFGGAYNTSTDRDFVALSFGVSF
;
A
#
# COMPACT_ATOMS: atom_id res chain seq x y z
N MET A 1 -1.00 6.40 17.42
CA MET A 1 0.44 6.10 17.50
C MET A 1 0.99 6.16 16.10
N GLY A 2 1.63 7.27 15.70
CA GLY A 2 2.30 7.41 14.40
C GLY A 2 2.60 8.85 14.05
N GLU A 3 3.84 9.11 13.64
CA GLU A 3 4.32 10.44 13.25
C GLU A 3 4.25 10.66 11.73
N SER A 4 3.99 9.60 10.95
CA SER A 4 3.78 9.73 9.51
C SER A 4 2.51 10.50 9.19
N THR A 5 2.61 11.40 8.21
CA THR A 5 1.48 12.23 7.76
C THR A 5 0.90 11.74 6.43
N PHE A 6 1.75 11.30 5.49
CA PHE A 6 1.35 10.92 4.13
C PHE A 6 1.87 9.55 3.68
N ILE A 7 3.02 9.07 4.20
CA ILE A 7 3.63 7.84 3.74
C ILE A 7 3.18 6.65 4.61
N GLY A 8 2.52 5.66 4.00
CA GLY A 8 2.05 4.47 4.71
C GLY A 8 3.17 3.64 5.35
N ASN A 9 2.78 2.57 6.05
CA ASN A 9 3.70 1.63 6.72
C ASN A 9 4.51 2.20 7.90
N GLY A 10 4.02 3.26 8.55
CA GLY A 10 4.43 3.60 9.92
C GLY A 10 3.74 2.71 10.99
N ILE A 11 3.83 3.11 12.25
CA ILE A 11 3.13 2.42 13.39
C ILE A 11 1.59 2.42 13.27
N ASN A 12 1.00 3.24 12.40
CA ASN A 12 -0.44 3.22 12.08
C ASN A 12 -0.91 1.91 11.40
N VAL A 13 -0.01 0.97 11.09
CA VAL A 13 -0.30 -0.35 10.49
C VAL A 13 -1.22 -1.25 11.34
N ILE A 14 -1.44 -0.89 12.61
CA ILE A 14 -2.24 -1.67 13.57
C ILE A 14 -3.76 -1.58 13.33
N ASN A 15 -4.22 -0.57 12.60
CA ASN A 15 -5.64 -0.38 12.33
C ASN A 15 -5.95 -0.82 10.89
N PRO A 16 -6.94 -1.68 10.66
CA PRO A 16 -7.44 -1.94 9.32
C PRO A 16 -8.01 -0.68 8.71
N THR A 17 -7.91 -0.59 7.39
CA THR A 17 -8.38 0.57 6.63
C THR A 17 -9.51 0.15 5.70
N ASP A 18 -10.51 1.01 5.56
CA ASP A 18 -11.48 0.93 4.48
C ASP A 18 -11.02 1.87 3.37
N VAL A 19 -10.39 1.30 2.34
CA VAL A 19 -9.84 2.07 1.22
C VAL A 19 -10.97 2.74 0.43
N ALA A 20 -12.13 2.08 0.32
CA ALA A 20 -13.29 2.62 -0.38
C ALA A 20 -13.92 3.80 0.37
N ALA A 21 -13.87 3.79 1.71
CA ALA A 21 -14.32 4.92 2.54
C ALA A 21 -13.46 6.17 2.30
N PHE A 22 -12.12 6.03 2.19
CA PHE A 22 -11.22 7.16 1.89
C PHE A 22 -11.45 7.82 0.53
N ARG A 23 -12.12 7.12 -0.39
CA ARG A 23 -12.46 7.66 -1.72
C ARG A 23 -13.77 8.44 -1.74
N ARG A 24 -14.50 8.50 -0.62
CA ARG A 24 -15.71 9.31 -0.51
C ARG A 24 -15.31 10.80 -0.44
N PRO A 25 -15.95 11.67 -1.24
CA PRO A 25 -15.70 13.10 -1.14
C PRO A 25 -15.95 13.62 0.28
N GLY A 26 -14.95 14.30 0.86
CA GLY A 26 -15.03 14.83 2.23
C GLY A 26 -14.83 13.79 3.33
N ALA A 27 -14.38 12.56 3.01
CA ALA A 27 -14.10 11.54 4.00
C ALA A 27 -13.10 12.03 5.07
N GLU A 28 -13.45 11.83 6.33
CA GLU A 28 -12.53 12.09 7.44
C GLU A 28 -11.59 10.90 7.66
N ILE A 29 -10.39 11.14 8.22
CA ILE A 29 -9.43 10.06 8.50
C ILE A 29 -10.04 8.97 9.38
N LYS A 30 -10.90 9.36 10.34
CA LYS A 30 -11.58 8.43 11.26
C LYS A 30 -12.57 7.50 10.57
N GLU A 31 -13.13 7.89 9.42
CA GLU A 31 -14.15 7.11 8.70
C GLU A 31 -13.54 5.98 7.87
N GLY A 32 -12.26 6.09 7.52
CA GLY A 32 -11.52 5.04 6.84
C GLY A 32 -10.78 4.09 7.76
N LEU A 33 -10.87 4.24 9.10
CA LEU A 33 -10.28 3.33 10.06
C LEU A 33 -11.34 2.38 10.61
N ILE A 34 -11.11 1.08 10.47
CA ILE A 34 -12.02 0.05 10.98
C ILE A 34 -11.67 -0.20 12.46
N PRO A 35 -12.62 -0.04 13.39
CA PRO A 35 -12.35 -0.28 14.80
C PRO A 35 -12.15 -1.77 15.06
N VAL A 36 -11.10 -2.11 15.81
CA VAL A 36 -10.82 -3.49 16.25
C VAL A 36 -10.83 -3.57 17.78
N ASN A 37 -11.29 -4.70 18.30
CA ASN A 37 -11.31 -4.95 19.73
C ASN A 37 -9.88 -5.05 20.29
N MET A 38 -9.53 -4.17 21.23
CA MET A 38 -8.19 -4.14 21.82
C MET A 38 -8.19 -3.77 23.30
N LEU A 39 -7.26 -4.37 24.04
CA LEU A 39 -6.88 -3.91 25.36
C LEU A 39 -5.75 -2.88 25.20
N PHE A 40 -5.92 -1.73 25.85
CA PHE A 40 -4.94 -0.64 25.83
C PHE A 40 -4.62 -0.20 27.26
N LEU A 41 -3.33 -0.02 27.54
CA LEU A 41 -2.82 0.46 28.82
C LEU A 41 -1.81 1.57 28.54
N SER A 42 -1.95 2.71 29.22
CA SER A 42 -0.99 3.81 29.20
C SER A 42 -0.67 4.20 30.63
N GLN A 43 0.62 4.34 30.94
CA GLN A 43 1.13 4.65 32.28
C GLN A 43 2.27 5.66 32.18
N GLY A 44 2.14 6.79 32.87
CA GLY A 44 3.27 7.69 33.12
C GLY A 44 4.25 7.05 34.09
N LEU A 45 5.51 6.92 33.69
CA LEU A 45 6.60 6.41 34.52
C LEU A 45 7.31 7.54 35.28
N SER A 46 7.33 8.74 34.72
CA SER A 46 7.79 10.00 35.33
C SER A 46 7.03 11.19 34.75
N GLU A 47 7.45 12.43 35.08
CA GLU A 47 6.89 13.67 34.51
C GLU A 47 7.11 13.79 32.99
N ASN A 48 8.12 13.10 32.45
CA ASN A 48 8.54 13.21 31.06
C ASN A 48 8.70 11.86 30.33
N LEU A 49 8.35 10.74 30.97
CA LEU A 49 8.44 9.40 30.39
C LEU A 49 7.10 8.68 30.57
N SER A 50 6.54 8.18 29.49
CA SER A 50 5.36 7.30 29.51
C SER A 50 5.61 6.00 28.77
N ALA A 51 4.88 4.97 29.18
CA ALA A 51 4.86 3.67 28.55
C ALA A 51 3.43 3.32 28.15
N GLU A 52 3.30 2.73 26.97
CA GLU A 52 2.03 2.31 26.40
C GLU A 52 2.14 0.85 25.98
N PHE A 53 1.08 0.08 26.21
CA PHE A 53 0.95 -1.30 25.80
C PHE A 53 -0.42 -1.52 25.18
N PHE A 54 -0.47 -2.35 24.15
CA PHE A 54 -1.73 -2.85 23.64
C PHE A 54 -1.66 -4.33 23.29
N TYR A 55 -2.82 -4.96 23.34
CA TYR A 55 -3.06 -6.32 22.86
C TYR A 55 -4.37 -6.33 22.07
N GLN A 56 -4.32 -6.72 20.79
CA GLN A 56 -5.54 -6.85 19.98
C GLN A 56 -6.18 -8.22 20.22
N LEU A 57 -7.50 -8.21 20.37
CA LEU A 57 -8.31 -9.39 20.68
C LEU A 57 -8.93 -10.00 19.42
N GLU A 58 -9.00 -9.23 18.34
CA GLU A 58 -9.62 -9.60 17.07
C GLU A 58 -8.78 -9.06 15.93
N TRP A 59 -8.65 -9.87 14.87
CA TRP A 59 -8.02 -9.44 13.62
C TRP A 59 -9.10 -9.16 12.57
N ASP A 60 -8.87 -8.13 11.77
CA ASP A 60 -9.70 -7.83 10.61
C ASP A 60 -8.83 -7.36 9.44
N GLN A 61 -9.26 -7.69 8.23
CA GLN A 61 -8.58 -7.37 6.99
C GLN A 61 -8.84 -5.92 6.55
N THR A 62 -7.94 -5.39 5.72
CA THR A 62 -8.21 -4.13 5.02
C THR A 62 -9.27 -4.37 3.95
N VAL A 63 -10.32 -3.55 3.97
CA VAL A 63 -11.36 -3.58 2.93
C VAL A 63 -10.82 -2.84 1.71
N VAL A 64 -10.59 -3.59 0.63
CA VAL A 64 -10.22 -3.06 -0.68
C VAL A 64 -11.48 -2.72 -1.49
N ASP A 65 -11.34 -1.85 -2.48
CA ASP A 65 -12.44 -1.49 -3.35
C ASP A 65 -12.97 -2.68 -4.14
N ASN A 66 -14.30 -2.73 -4.23
CA ASN A 66 -15.00 -3.83 -4.84
C ASN A 66 -14.64 -3.99 -6.34
N CYS A 67 -14.72 -5.21 -6.85
CA CYS A 67 -14.40 -5.50 -8.25
C CYS A 67 -15.29 -4.72 -9.23
N GLY A 68 -14.73 -4.36 -10.39
CA GLY A 68 -15.40 -3.61 -11.45
C GLY A 68 -15.59 -2.12 -11.13
N THR A 69 -15.09 -1.62 -10.01
CA THR A 69 -15.07 -0.18 -9.70
C THR A 69 -13.85 0.50 -10.31
N PHE A 70 -13.92 1.82 -10.51
CA PHE A 70 -12.86 2.61 -11.16
C PHE A 70 -11.47 2.44 -10.52
N PHE A 71 -11.43 2.17 -9.22
CA PHE A 71 -10.21 1.99 -8.48
C PHE A 71 -10.05 0.57 -7.87
N GLY A 72 -10.96 -0.34 -8.24
CA GLY A 72 -11.02 -1.71 -7.75
C GLY A 72 -9.80 -2.54 -8.07
N SER A 73 -9.57 -3.55 -7.23
CA SER A 73 -8.80 -4.73 -7.62
C SER A 73 -9.78 -5.87 -7.85
N ASP A 74 -9.86 -6.33 -9.10
CA ASP A 74 -10.84 -7.32 -9.51
C ASP A 74 -10.67 -8.68 -8.82
N VAL A 75 -9.48 -8.96 -8.29
CA VAL A 75 -9.08 -10.30 -7.83
C VAL A 75 -8.81 -10.39 -6.33
N MET A 76 -8.62 -9.25 -5.65
CA MET A 76 -8.33 -9.20 -4.22
C MET A 76 -9.58 -8.98 -3.36
N ALA A 77 -10.58 -8.27 -3.89
CA ALA A 77 -11.77 -7.92 -3.13
C ALA A 77 -12.60 -9.16 -2.75
N ASP A 78 -13.14 -9.17 -1.54
CA ASP A 78 -14.03 -10.24 -1.09
C ASP A 78 -15.31 -10.30 -1.96
N GLY A 79 -15.81 -11.50 -2.20
CA GLY A 79 -16.94 -11.78 -3.11
C GLY A 79 -16.60 -11.77 -4.61
N CYS A 80 -15.40 -11.36 -5.01
CA CYS A 80 -14.98 -11.28 -6.41
C CYS A 80 -14.30 -12.59 -6.88
N ASN A 81 -15.10 -13.66 -6.94
CA ASN A 81 -14.59 -15.04 -7.09
C ASN A 81 -14.35 -15.51 -8.54
N THR A 82 -14.88 -14.81 -9.54
CA THR A 82 -14.83 -15.22 -10.96
C THR A 82 -14.17 -14.19 -11.88
N ARG A 83 -13.45 -13.23 -11.30
CA ARG A 83 -12.96 -12.03 -12.00
C ARG A 83 -11.56 -12.19 -12.58
N MET A 84 -10.81 -13.23 -12.21
CA MET A 84 -9.55 -13.56 -12.86
C MET A 84 -9.80 -14.49 -14.05
N GLY A 85 -9.65 -13.97 -15.27
CA GLY A 85 -9.82 -14.73 -16.51
C GLY A 85 -8.49 -15.19 -17.12
N PHE A 86 -8.54 -16.25 -17.91
CA PHE A 86 -7.44 -16.64 -18.81
C PHE A 86 -8.00 -17.17 -20.14
N SER A 87 -7.19 -17.13 -21.18
CA SER A 87 -7.50 -17.70 -22.50
C SER A 87 -6.40 -18.69 -22.88
N PRO A 88 -6.69 -20.00 -22.93
CA PRO A 88 -5.69 -21.00 -23.25
C PRO A 88 -5.28 -20.92 -24.74
N PRO A 89 -4.06 -21.36 -25.10
CA PRO A 89 -3.57 -21.24 -26.48
C PRO A 89 -4.44 -21.91 -27.55
N TRP A 90 -5.19 -22.96 -27.19
CA TRP A 90 -6.07 -23.70 -28.10
C TRP A 90 -7.47 -23.09 -28.26
N ASP A 91 -7.88 -22.21 -27.35
CA ASP A 91 -9.13 -21.46 -27.45
C ASP A 91 -8.92 -20.01 -26.98
N PRO A 92 -8.29 -19.17 -27.82
CA PRO A 92 -7.97 -17.78 -27.46
C PRO A 92 -9.21 -16.91 -27.21
N ASN A 93 -10.37 -17.32 -27.74
CA ASN A 93 -11.63 -16.60 -27.56
C ASN A 93 -12.47 -17.18 -26.40
N GLY A 94 -11.99 -18.27 -25.79
CA GLY A 94 -12.64 -18.89 -24.65
C GLY A 94 -12.57 -17.99 -23.42
N GLN A 95 -13.70 -17.88 -22.74
CA GLN A 95 -13.80 -17.20 -21.45
C GLN A 95 -13.63 -18.25 -20.35
N TYR A 96 -12.40 -18.45 -19.89
CA TYR A 96 -12.10 -19.34 -18.77
C TYR A 96 -11.74 -18.55 -17.54
N HIS A 97 -12.05 -19.10 -16.37
CA HIS A 97 -11.85 -18.46 -15.07
C HIS A 97 -10.76 -19.20 -14.30
N PHE A 98 -9.80 -18.46 -13.76
CA PHE A 98 -8.92 -18.97 -12.73
C PHE A 98 -9.71 -19.02 -11.43
N THR A 99 -9.84 -20.21 -10.85
CA THR A 99 -10.72 -20.46 -9.71
C THR A 99 -10.14 -19.82 -8.43
N ARG A 100 -10.95 -19.06 -7.68
CA ARG A 100 -10.59 -18.64 -6.31
C ARG A 100 -10.93 -19.75 -5.31
N GLY A 101 -9.93 -20.23 -4.59
CA GLY A 101 -10.09 -21.09 -3.42
C GLY A 101 -10.50 -20.29 -2.17
N GLY A 102 -10.62 -20.95 -1.02
CA GLY A 102 -10.89 -20.25 0.24
C GLY A 102 -9.72 -19.35 0.66
N ASP A 103 -10.05 -18.15 1.12
CA ASP A 103 -9.06 -17.22 1.67
C ASP A 103 -8.46 -17.77 2.98
N ARG A 104 -7.25 -17.32 3.30
CA ARG A 104 -6.46 -17.72 4.47
C ARG A 104 -6.29 -16.52 5.39
N ASP A 105 -7.28 -16.34 6.25
CA ASP A 105 -7.31 -15.29 7.25
C ASP A 105 -6.20 -15.48 8.29
N ALA A 106 -5.75 -14.36 8.86
CA ALA A 106 -4.87 -14.40 10.00
C ALA A 106 -5.68 -14.66 11.28
N ARG A 107 -5.06 -15.30 12.26
CA ARG A 107 -5.65 -15.54 13.57
C ARG A 107 -5.90 -14.24 14.34
N ASP A 108 -6.86 -14.26 15.25
CA ASP A 108 -7.16 -13.11 16.11
C ASP A 108 -6.05 -12.78 17.14
N SER A 109 -5.26 -13.79 17.51
CA SER A 109 -4.35 -13.73 18.66
C SER A 109 -2.87 -13.48 18.29
N GLY A 110 -2.08 -12.99 19.25
CA GLY A 110 -0.65 -12.76 19.05
C GLY A 110 -0.31 -11.39 18.48
N GLN A 111 -1.27 -10.47 18.42
CA GLN A 111 -1.06 -9.10 18.00
C GLN A 111 -0.92 -8.17 19.22
N PHE A 112 0.27 -7.62 19.42
CA PHE A 112 0.56 -6.78 20.58
C PHE A 112 1.64 -5.75 20.28
N GLY A 113 1.73 -4.75 21.15
CA GLY A 113 2.69 -3.68 21.00
C GLY A 113 3.05 -3.00 22.30
N MET A 114 4.25 -2.44 22.32
CA MET A 114 4.73 -1.57 23.38
C MET A 114 5.32 -0.31 22.77
N ALA A 115 5.10 0.82 23.42
CA ALA A 115 5.76 2.08 23.11
C ALA A 115 6.28 2.74 24.39
N LEU A 116 7.41 3.42 24.26
CA LEU A 116 7.95 4.34 25.26
C LEU A 116 8.03 5.72 24.61
N ARG A 117 7.51 6.74 25.30
CA ARG A 117 7.58 8.13 24.88
C ARG A 117 8.36 8.91 25.92
N TRP A 118 9.42 9.56 25.50
CA TRP A 118 10.33 10.31 26.35
C TRP A 118 10.46 11.74 25.86
N GLN A 119 10.01 12.70 26.67
CA GLN A 119 10.17 14.11 26.42
C GLN A 119 11.46 14.63 27.07
N VAL A 120 12.31 15.27 26.25
CA VAL A 120 13.61 15.80 26.67
C VAL A 120 13.57 17.32 26.62
N GLU A 121 13.30 17.93 27.76
CA GLU A 121 13.21 19.40 27.92
C GLU A 121 14.50 20.12 27.48
N ALA A 122 15.66 19.54 27.82
CA ALA A 122 16.98 20.08 27.47
C ALA A 122 17.23 20.18 25.96
N LEU A 123 16.47 19.44 25.15
CA LEU A 123 16.53 19.46 23.69
C LEU A 123 15.31 20.19 23.13
N ASN A 124 14.94 21.33 23.69
CA ASN A 124 13.77 22.12 23.26
C ASN A 124 12.46 21.32 23.29
N ASN A 125 12.22 20.60 24.39
CA ASN A 125 11.04 19.73 24.57
C ASN A 125 10.87 18.68 23.47
N THR A 126 11.99 18.19 22.89
CA THR A 126 11.95 17.13 21.88
C THR A 126 11.36 15.86 22.48
N GLU A 127 10.38 15.28 21.79
CA GLU A 127 9.83 13.97 22.13
C GLU A 127 10.56 12.91 21.33
N PHE A 128 10.98 11.83 21.99
CA PHE A 128 11.45 10.60 21.38
C PHE A 128 10.46 9.48 21.64
N GLY A 129 10.18 8.69 20.62
CA GLY A 129 9.37 7.47 20.74
C GLY A 129 10.18 6.24 20.38
N LEU A 130 10.08 5.19 21.19
CA LEU A 130 10.57 3.85 20.90
C LEU A 130 9.36 2.92 20.85
N TYR A 131 9.24 2.05 19.85
CA TYR A 131 8.13 1.11 19.77
C TYR A 131 8.53 -0.24 19.20
N ALA A 132 7.87 -1.28 19.69
CA ALA A 132 8.02 -2.65 19.24
C ALA A 132 6.65 -3.31 19.12
N LEU A 133 6.41 -4.01 18.01
CA LEU A 133 5.11 -4.56 17.64
C LEU A 133 5.27 -5.97 17.09
N ASN A 134 4.32 -6.85 17.38
CA ASN A 134 4.02 -8.04 16.60
C ASN A 134 2.59 -7.92 16.09
N TYR A 135 2.38 -7.96 14.78
CA TYR A 135 1.06 -7.81 14.16
C TYR A 135 0.90 -8.77 12.99
N HIS A 136 -0.32 -8.91 12.48
CA HIS A 136 -0.59 -9.69 11.27
C HIS A 136 -0.91 -8.75 10.11
N SER A 137 -0.55 -9.15 8.89
CA SER A 137 -0.86 -8.33 7.72
C SER A 137 -2.36 -8.13 7.63
N ARG A 138 -2.77 -6.90 7.34
CA ARG A 138 -4.15 -6.58 6.93
C ARG A 138 -4.26 -6.42 5.42
N ALA A 139 -3.13 -6.31 4.73
CA ALA A 139 -3.06 -6.26 3.29
C ALA A 139 -3.12 -7.68 2.70
N PRO A 140 -3.91 -7.89 1.62
CA PRO A 140 -4.07 -9.18 0.97
C PRO A 140 -2.82 -9.56 0.15
N PHE A 141 -2.49 -10.84 0.13
CA PHE A 141 -1.46 -11.42 -0.73
C PHE A 141 -2.04 -12.53 -1.61
N LEU A 142 -1.69 -12.54 -2.90
CA LEU A 142 -2.16 -13.54 -3.86
C LEU A 142 -1.25 -14.77 -3.87
N GLY A 143 -1.73 -15.88 -3.33
CA GLY A 143 -1.10 -17.20 -3.45
C GLY A 143 -1.72 -18.06 -4.55
N GLY A 144 -1.12 -19.23 -4.80
CA GLY A 144 -1.55 -20.12 -5.88
C GLY A 144 -1.45 -21.61 -5.53
N THR A 145 -2.30 -22.40 -6.17
CA THR A 145 -2.29 -23.86 -6.15
C THR A 145 -2.17 -24.37 -7.58
N VAL A 146 -1.15 -25.18 -7.83
CA VAL A 146 -0.80 -25.67 -9.17
C VAL A 146 -1.89 -26.58 -9.73
N GLY A 147 -2.31 -26.31 -10.96
CA GLY A 147 -3.33 -27.10 -11.65
C GLY A 147 -2.91 -28.53 -12.01
N THR A 148 -3.89 -29.35 -12.37
CA THR A 148 -3.66 -30.79 -12.70
C THR A 148 -2.92 -31.02 -14.01
N ALA A 149 -3.00 -30.07 -14.93
CA ALA A 149 -2.23 -29.98 -16.14
C ALA A 149 -2.21 -28.51 -16.61
N PRO A 150 -1.28 -28.12 -17.51
CA PRO A 150 -1.17 -26.74 -17.98
C PRO A 150 -2.49 -26.22 -18.55
N PHE A 151 -3.02 -25.16 -17.94
CA PHE A 151 -4.31 -24.53 -18.26
C PHE A 151 -5.49 -25.50 -18.28
N ALA A 152 -5.40 -26.62 -17.55
CA ALA A 152 -6.45 -27.62 -17.53
C ALA A 152 -7.70 -27.06 -16.83
N VAL A 153 -8.86 -27.31 -17.44
CA VAL A 153 -10.16 -26.87 -16.94
C VAL A 153 -10.93 -28.05 -16.36
N LYS A 154 -11.73 -27.80 -15.32
CA LYS A 154 -12.59 -28.82 -14.70
C LYS A 154 -13.60 -29.32 -15.77
N PRO A 155 -13.80 -30.64 -15.93
CA PRO A 155 -14.65 -31.19 -16.98
C PRO A 155 -16.07 -30.61 -16.96
N GLY A 156 -16.56 -30.16 -18.12
CA GLY A 156 -17.91 -29.61 -18.27
C GLY A 156 -18.09 -28.19 -17.70
N THR A 157 -17.02 -27.56 -17.21
CA THR A 157 -17.05 -26.18 -16.71
C THR A 157 -16.11 -25.27 -17.50
N ARG A 158 -16.08 -23.98 -17.15
CA ARG A 158 -15.12 -22.99 -17.64
C ARG A 158 -14.10 -22.58 -16.56
N GLU A 159 -13.91 -23.43 -15.56
CA GLU A 159 -13.08 -23.15 -14.39
C GLU A 159 -11.75 -23.89 -14.50
N SER A 160 -10.65 -23.22 -14.15
CA SER A 160 -9.33 -23.84 -14.05
C SER A 160 -9.32 -24.92 -12.96
N SER A 161 -8.52 -25.96 -13.20
CA SER A 161 -8.12 -26.93 -12.18
C SER A 161 -7.04 -26.39 -11.23
N ALA A 162 -6.37 -25.29 -11.60
CA ALA A 162 -5.56 -24.51 -10.69
C ALA A 162 -6.46 -23.59 -9.85
N GLU A 163 -6.01 -23.23 -8.65
CA GLU A 163 -6.70 -22.28 -7.78
C GLU A 163 -5.77 -21.14 -7.36
N TYR A 164 -6.32 -19.96 -7.10
CA TYR A 164 -5.64 -18.88 -6.36
C TYR A 164 -6.36 -18.63 -5.05
N PHE A 165 -5.66 -18.09 -4.06
CA PHE A 165 -6.27 -17.73 -2.78
C PHE A 165 -5.66 -16.44 -2.28
N ILE A 166 -6.40 -15.71 -1.45
CA ILE A 166 -5.88 -14.57 -0.72
C ILE A 166 -5.38 -15.05 0.64
N GLU A 167 -4.23 -14.56 1.07
CA GLU A 167 -3.67 -14.88 2.38
C GLU A 167 -3.14 -13.66 3.12
N TYR A 168 -3.16 -13.73 4.44
CA TYR A 168 -2.77 -12.66 5.34
C TYR A 168 -1.61 -13.11 6.25
N PRO A 169 -0.34 -12.76 5.92
CA PRO A 169 0.81 -13.24 6.66
C PRO A 169 0.82 -12.81 8.14
N GLU A 170 0.98 -13.77 9.04
CA GLU A 170 1.00 -13.54 10.49
C GLU A 170 2.39 -13.10 11.02
N ASP A 171 2.47 -12.77 12.30
CA ASP A 171 3.70 -12.56 13.09
C ASP A 171 4.76 -11.64 12.44
N ILE A 172 4.32 -10.49 11.92
CA ILE A 172 5.21 -9.45 11.41
C ILE A 172 5.72 -8.64 12.59
N ARG A 173 7.05 -8.63 12.75
CA ARG A 173 7.72 -7.86 13.80
C ARG A 173 8.11 -6.50 13.25
N LEU A 174 7.93 -5.48 14.07
CA LEU A 174 8.31 -4.12 13.76
C LEU A 174 8.98 -3.50 14.98
N TYR A 175 10.11 -2.86 14.76
CA TYR A 175 10.80 -2.02 15.73
C TYR A 175 10.92 -0.64 15.14
N GLY A 176 10.70 0.40 15.93
CA GLY A 176 10.91 1.73 15.41
C GLY A 176 11.26 2.77 16.45
N LEU A 177 11.82 3.85 15.91
CA LEU A 177 12.29 5.03 16.61
C LEU A 177 11.58 6.22 15.96
N SER A 178 11.21 7.18 16.77
CA SER A 178 10.63 8.44 16.29
C SER A 178 11.15 9.60 17.10
N PHE A 179 11.15 10.78 16.50
CA PHE A 179 11.38 12.02 17.21
C PHE A 179 10.45 13.10 16.68
N ALA A 180 10.10 14.05 17.53
CA ALA A 180 9.37 15.25 17.17
C ALA A 180 9.93 16.44 17.94
N THR A 181 10.27 17.50 17.23
CA THR A 181 10.85 18.72 17.79
C THR A 181 10.36 19.95 17.03
N THR A 182 10.54 21.13 17.63
CA THR A 182 10.25 22.40 16.97
C THR A 182 11.53 23.22 16.88
N LEU A 183 11.85 23.74 15.69
CA LEU A 183 12.99 24.60 15.43
C LEU A 183 12.48 25.94 14.89
N GLY A 184 12.38 26.94 15.76
CA GLY A 184 11.78 28.22 15.42
C GLY A 184 10.29 28.06 15.06
N THR A 185 9.91 28.39 13.82
CA THR A 185 8.55 28.22 13.29
C THR A 185 8.34 26.90 12.54
N THR A 186 9.34 26.03 12.51
CA THR A 186 9.28 24.74 11.82
C THR A 186 9.16 23.60 12.82
N ALA A 187 8.06 22.85 12.77
CA ALA A 187 7.98 21.55 13.41
C ALA A 187 8.68 20.51 12.53
N VAL A 188 9.53 19.69 13.14
CA VAL A 188 10.29 18.62 12.49
C VAL A 188 9.99 17.32 13.22
N SER A 189 9.48 16.33 12.52
CA SER A 189 9.33 14.97 13.04
C SER A 189 9.99 13.97 12.12
N GLY A 190 10.41 12.83 12.65
CA GLY A 190 10.99 11.76 11.87
C GLY A 190 10.72 10.40 12.49
N GLU A 191 10.71 9.38 11.64
CA GLU A 191 10.45 8.00 12.04
C GLU A 191 11.40 7.06 11.28
N LEU A 192 11.99 6.11 12.00
CA LEU A 192 12.77 5.00 11.45
C LEU A 192 12.11 3.71 11.94
N SER A 193 11.65 2.87 11.02
CA SER A 193 11.10 1.56 11.32
C SER A 193 11.89 0.45 10.63
N TYR A 194 12.03 -0.68 11.32
CA TYR A 194 12.70 -1.88 10.86
C TYR A 194 11.82 -3.10 11.08
N ARG A 195 11.61 -3.86 10.03
CA ARG A 195 10.84 -5.10 10.02
C ARG A 195 11.76 -6.23 9.55
N PRO A 196 12.25 -7.11 10.44
CA PRO A 196 13.15 -8.19 10.03
C PRO A 196 12.49 -9.26 9.16
N ASN A 197 11.15 -9.34 9.15
CA ASN A 197 10.40 -10.39 8.46
C ASN A 197 9.14 -9.88 7.75
N MET A 198 9.25 -8.72 7.09
CA MET A 198 8.15 -8.13 6.30
C MET A 198 7.80 -9.04 5.11
N PRO A 199 6.53 -9.46 4.94
CA PRO A 199 6.11 -10.15 3.72
C PRO A 199 6.16 -9.18 2.54
N LEU A 200 6.95 -9.52 1.52
CA LEU A 200 6.96 -8.82 0.24
C LEU A 200 6.20 -9.64 -0.79
N SER A 201 5.22 -9.01 -1.44
CA SER A 201 4.39 -9.65 -2.45
C SER A 201 5.23 -9.99 -3.67
N LEU A 202 5.13 -11.25 -4.11
CA LEU A 202 5.66 -11.69 -5.39
C LEU A 202 4.87 -11.05 -6.53
N ASN A 203 5.46 -10.98 -7.71
CA ASN A 203 4.74 -10.50 -8.87
C ASN A 203 3.51 -11.38 -9.14
N GLY A 204 2.34 -10.73 -9.22
CA GLY A 204 1.07 -11.43 -9.42
C GLY A 204 1.06 -12.28 -10.70
N SER A 205 1.60 -11.77 -11.81
CA SER A 205 1.65 -12.51 -13.08
C SER A 205 2.53 -13.76 -12.98
N ASP A 206 3.62 -13.72 -12.22
CA ASP A 206 4.49 -14.87 -11.99
C ASP A 206 3.81 -15.94 -11.12
N VAL A 207 3.09 -15.53 -10.08
CA VAL A 207 2.25 -16.43 -9.27
C VAL A 207 1.16 -17.06 -10.15
N THR A 208 0.43 -16.26 -10.92
CA THR A 208 -0.67 -16.71 -11.77
C THR A 208 -0.19 -17.70 -12.84
N ILE A 209 0.89 -17.40 -13.57
CA ILE A 209 1.38 -18.31 -14.61
C ILE A 209 1.96 -19.60 -14.00
N ALA A 210 2.62 -19.53 -12.84
CA ALA A 210 3.13 -20.72 -12.17
C ALA A 210 1.99 -21.67 -11.78
N ALA A 211 0.92 -21.15 -11.20
CA ALA A 211 -0.25 -21.94 -10.82
C ALA A 211 -0.99 -22.51 -12.05
N LEU A 212 -1.27 -21.68 -13.06
CA LEU A 212 -2.05 -22.07 -14.24
C LEU A 212 -1.29 -23.02 -15.18
N ALA A 213 -0.02 -22.74 -15.47
CA ALA A 213 0.76 -23.50 -16.45
C ALA A 213 1.58 -24.64 -15.83
N GLY A 214 1.77 -24.66 -14.52
CA GLY A 214 2.43 -25.76 -13.79
C GLY A 214 3.75 -26.20 -14.43
N PRO A 215 3.94 -27.49 -14.79
CA PRO A 215 5.15 -27.99 -15.45
C PRO A 215 5.58 -27.18 -16.67
N MET A 216 4.64 -26.69 -17.48
CA MET A 216 4.98 -25.87 -18.65
C MET A 216 5.59 -24.53 -18.23
N ALA A 217 5.14 -23.91 -17.15
CA ALA A 217 5.79 -22.69 -16.64
C ALA A 217 7.23 -22.97 -16.17
N ALA A 218 7.52 -24.16 -15.62
CA ALA A 218 8.88 -24.54 -15.28
C ALA A 218 9.77 -24.67 -16.53
N ASP A 219 9.27 -25.31 -17.60
CA ASP A 219 9.97 -25.43 -18.89
C ASP A 219 10.24 -24.05 -19.54
N LEU A 220 9.34 -23.08 -19.36
CA LEU A 220 9.52 -21.70 -19.82
C LEU A 220 10.50 -20.90 -18.94
N GLY A 221 10.93 -21.46 -17.80
CA GLY A 221 11.86 -20.82 -16.87
C GLY A 221 11.21 -19.85 -15.89
N ALA A 222 9.94 -20.05 -15.52
CA ALA A 222 9.24 -19.18 -14.58
C ALA A 222 9.98 -19.08 -13.22
N PRO A 223 10.22 -17.86 -12.69
CA PRO A 223 11.00 -17.65 -11.47
C PRO A 223 10.54 -18.43 -10.25
N ILE A 224 9.23 -18.63 -10.09
CA ILE A 224 8.62 -19.36 -8.96
C ILE A 224 9.18 -20.79 -8.86
N PHE A 225 9.39 -21.47 -9.99
CA PHE A 225 9.90 -22.83 -10.02
C PHE A 225 11.43 -22.88 -10.16
N THR A 226 12.01 -22.04 -11.01
CA THR A 226 13.47 -22.06 -11.25
C THR A 226 14.28 -21.59 -10.04
N SER A 227 13.69 -20.78 -9.16
CA SER A 227 14.31 -20.42 -7.87
C SER A 227 14.20 -21.52 -6.81
N GLY A 228 13.43 -22.58 -7.07
CA GLY A 228 13.09 -23.62 -6.08
C GLY A 228 12.11 -23.16 -4.99
N PHE A 229 11.37 -22.07 -5.21
CA PHE A 229 10.42 -21.56 -4.22
C PHE A 229 9.18 -22.44 -4.08
N ALA A 230 8.72 -23.02 -5.19
CA ALA A 230 7.69 -24.05 -5.25
C ALA A 230 8.11 -25.16 -6.23
N GLN A 231 7.45 -26.32 -6.21
CA GLN A 231 7.57 -27.34 -7.24
C GLN A 231 6.38 -27.27 -8.22
N PRO A 232 6.59 -27.62 -9.50
CA PRO A 232 5.53 -27.64 -10.49
C PRO A 232 4.68 -28.92 -10.38
N VAL A 233 4.23 -29.26 -9.17
CA VAL A 233 3.47 -30.48 -8.88
C VAL A 233 1.98 -30.14 -8.73
N PRO A 234 1.07 -30.79 -9.47
CA PRO A 234 -0.37 -30.65 -9.28
C PRO A 234 -0.82 -30.71 -7.82
N GLY A 235 -1.63 -29.75 -7.40
CA GLY A 235 -2.16 -29.64 -6.04
C GLY A 235 -1.19 -29.02 -5.03
N GLU A 236 0.07 -28.77 -5.40
CA GLU A 236 0.97 -28.00 -4.56
C GLU A 236 0.47 -26.58 -4.40
N SER A 237 0.39 -26.12 -3.15
CA SER A 237 0.07 -24.74 -2.82
C SER A 237 1.33 -24.00 -2.41
N PHE A 238 1.50 -22.78 -2.90
CA PHE A 238 2.64 -21.92 -2.59
C PHE A 238 2.19 -20.50 -2.25
N HIS A 239 2.97 -19.83 -1.41
CA HIS A 239 2.65 -18.51 -0.90
C HIS A 239 2.88 -17.41 -1.95
N GLY A 240 2.09 -16.34 -1.85
CA GLY A 240 2.19 -15.14 -2.68
C GLY A 240 3.29 -14.16 -2.27
N TYR A 241 4.13 -14.53 -1.31
CA TYR A 241 5.06 -13.62 -0.65
C TYR A 241 6.34 -14.30 -0.19
N VAL A 242 7.39 -13.49 0.00
CA VAL A 242 8.61 -13.90 0.69
C VAL A 242 8.91 -12.90 1.79
N ARG A 243 9.26 -13.39 2.98
CA ARG A 243 9.66 -12.52 4.10
C ARG A 243 11.07 -12.00 3.89
N LYS A 244 11.23 -10.69 3.97
CA LYS A 244 12.50 -9.99 3.81
C LYS A 244 12.67 -8.93 4.90
N PRO A 245 13.92 -8.60 5.28
CA PRO A 245 14.19 -7.46 6.13
C PRO A 245 13.89 -6.15 5.38
N VAL A 246 13.13 -5.25 6.00
CA VAL A 246 12.75 -3.95 5.43
C VAL A 246 13.01 -2.85 6.44
N THR A 247 13.71 -1.80 6.00
CA THR A 247 13.91 -0.57 6.76
C THR A 247 13.18 0.57 6.06
N GLN A 248 12.41 1.36 6.79
CA GLN A 248 11.78 2.57 6.29
C GLN A 248 12.19 3.75 7.16
N ALA A 249 12.60 4.85 6.54
CA ALA A 249 12.92 6.10 7.20
C ALA A 249 12.10 7.22 6.58
N GLN A 250 11.61 8.15 7.40
CA GLN A 250 10.91 9.33 6.91
C GLN A 250 11.13 10.53 7.81
N ILE A 251 11.00 11.71 7.23
CA ILE A 251 11.08 12.98 7.92
C ILE A 251 9.99 13.91 7.40
N THR A 252 9.29 14.56 8.32
CA THR A 252 8.22 15.52 8.04
C THR A 252 8.62 16.88 8.57
N LEU A 253 8.44 17.90 7.74
CA LEU A 253 8.70 19.30 8.01
C LEU A 253 7.39 20.06 7.88
N THR A 254 6.96 20.74 8.94
CA THR A 254 5.79 21.62 8.92
C THR A 254 6.23 23.04 9.26
N HIS A 255 6.09 23.95 8.31
CA HIS A 255 6.49 25.34 8.47
C HIS A 255 5.30 26.27 8.26
N PHE A 256 5.22 27.31 9.09
CA PHE A 256 4.16 28.31 9.02
C PHE A 256 4.74 29.67 8.62
N ILE A 257 4.13 30.30 7.61
CA ILE A 257 4.44 31.65 7.16
C ILE A 257 3.17 32.48 7.34
N ASP A 258 3.21 33.41 8.30
CA ASP A 258 2.09 34.29 8.57
C ASP A 258 2.09 35.49 7.59
N GLN A 259 0.90 36.04 7.33
CA GLN A 259 0.68 37.28 6.57
C GLN A 259 1.27 37.27 5.15
N VAL A 260 0.93 36.26 4.35
CA VAL A 260 1.47 36.09 2.99
C VAL A 260 0.33 36.02 1.96
N LEU A 261 0.48 36.67 0.80
CA LEU A 261 -0.53 36.69 -0.28
C LEU A 261 -1.94 37.10 0.20
N ALA A 262 -2.02 38.03 1.15
CA ALA A 262 -3.25 38.45 1.84
C ALA A 262 -3.97 37.34 2.62
N ALA A 263 -3.38 36.15 2.73
CA ALA A 263 -3.81 35.11 3.65
C ALA A 263 -3.25 35.40 5.04
N GLU A 264 -3.97 34.93 6.07
CA GLU A 264 -3.49 35.02 7.45
C GLU A 264 -2.28 34.11 7.66
N ARG A 265 -2.29 32.93 7.03
CA ARG A 265 -1.24 31.93 7.17
C ARG A 265 -1.12 31.06 5.94
N LEU A 266 0.12 30.72 5.59
CA LEU A 266 0.50 29.63 4.72
C LEU A 266 1.10 28.51 5.56
N SER A 267 0.50 27.33 5.52
CA SER A 267 1.04 26.10 6.10
C SER A 267 1.73 25.29 5.00
N LEU A 268 3.03 25.02 5.17
CA LEU A 268 3.82 24.18 4.28
C LEU A 268 4.20 22.90 5.01
N ILE A 269 3.70 21.76 4.52
CA ILE A 269 4.00 20.43 5.06
C ILE A 269 4.77 19.67 3.98
N THR A 270 5.92 19.11 4.31
CA THR A 270 6.73 18.30 3.39
C THR A 270 7.16 17.03 4.10
N GLU A 271 6.97 15.87 3.48
CA GLU A 271 7.45 14.59 3.98
C GLU A 271 8.38 13.95 2.94
N ILE A 272 9.53 13.47 3.37
CA ILE A 272 10.48 12.71 2.57
C ILE A 272 10.55 11.32 3.16
N GLY A 273 10.41 10.29 2.33
CA GLY A 273 10.49 8.90 2.77
C GLY A 273 11.47 8.09 1.94
N TYR A 274 12.02 7.07 2.57
CA TYR A 274 13.01 6.15 2.03
C TYR A 274 12.73 4.74 2.53
N ASN A 275 12.78 3.76 1.61
CA ASN A 275 12.67 2.34 1.91
C ASN A 275 13.93 1.61 1.45
N HIS A 276 14.42 0.71 2.29
CA HIS A 276 15.44 -0.28 1.96
C HIS A 276 14.87 -1.69 2.14
N LEU A 277 14.89 -2.48 1.06
CA LEU A 277 14.48 -3.88 1.05
C LEU A 277 15.76 -4.74 0.99
N GLY A 278 16.05 -5.46 2.06
CA GLY A 278 17.21 -6.34 2.13
C GLY A 278 16.97 -7.67 1.40
N ASP A 279 18.05 -8.22 0.85
CA ASP A 279 18.07 -9.54 0.19
C ASP A 279 17.05 -9.73 -0.95
N ILE A 280 16.64 -8.67 -1.65
CA ILE A 280 15.69 -8.81 -2.76
C ILE A 280 16.36 -9.21 -4.09
N ASN A 281 17.64 -8.86 -4.27
CA ASN A 281 18.40 -9.17 -5.49
C ASN A 281 19.11 -10.54 -5.43
N SER A 282 19.05 -11.24 -4.28
CA SER A 282 19.76 -12.50 -4.07
C SER A 282 19.02 -13.72 -4.62
N ASN A 283 17.73 -13.57 -4.96
CA ASN A 283 16.90 -14.64 -5.47
C ASN A 283 16.39 -14.28 -6.87
N ALA A 284 16.20 -15.27 -7.75
CA ALA A 284 15.62 -15.07 -9.08
C ALA A 284 14.15 -14.59 -9.06
N LEU A 285 13.54 -14.56 -7.87
CA LEU A 285 12.16 -14.15 -7.64
C LEU A 285 11.97 -12.64 -7.85
N ARG A 286 10.79 -12.28 -8.34
CA ARG A 286 10.41 -10.90 -8.63
C ARG A 286 9.27 -10.46 -7.73
N PHE A 287 9.37 -9.23 -7.24
CA PHE A 287 8.45 -8.66 -6.26
C PHE A 287 7.70 -7.47 -6.83
N GLY A 288 6.42 -7.37 -6.48
CA GLY A 288 5.54 -6.30 -6.93
C GLY A 288 5.32 -6.27 -8.44
N ARG A 289 5.18 -5.06 -8.99
CA ARG A 289 4.72 -4.76 -10.35
C ARG A 289 3.29 -5.22 -10.61
N ASP A 290 2.45 -4.29 -11.02
CA ASP A 290 1.04 -4.57 -11.32
C ASP A 290 0.92 -5.62 -12.43
N SER A 291 -0.06 -6.53 -12.30
CA SER A 291 -0.27 -7.62 -13.24
C SER A 291 -0.73 -7.15 -14.61
N ILE A 292 -1.22 -5.91 -14.75
CA ILE A 292 -1.54 -5.30 -16.04
C ILE A 292 -0.33 -5.24 -16.98
N PHE A 293 0.89 -5.16 -16.42
CA PHE A 293 2.13 -5.18 -17.18
C PHE A 293 2.59 -6.60 -17.56
N GLY A 294 1.92 -7.64 -17.06
CA GLY A 294 2.16 -9.05 -17.36
C GLY A 294 3.46 -9.62 -16.77
N ASN A 295 3.91 -10.76 -17.28
CA ASN A 295 5.16 -11.40 -16.87
C ASN A 295 6.39 -10.60 -17.34
N GLY A 296 7.48 -10.70 -16.57
CA GLY A 296 8.76 -10.09 -16.95
C GLY A 296 9.64 -11.05 -17.76
N GLU A 297 10.87 -10.62 -18.00
CA GLU A 297 11.88 -11.38 -18.74
C GLU A 297 12.01 -12.85 -18.29
N LEU A 298 12.17 -13.76 -19.26
CA LEU A 298 12.42 -15.20 -19.05
C LEU A 298 13.78 -15.59 -19.66
N PRO A 299 14.39 -16.75 -19.29
CA PRO A 299 15.72 -17.15 -19.78
C PRO A 299 15.86 -17.14 -21.31
N ASP A 300 14.88 -17.69 -22.02
CA ASP A 300 14.66 -17.37 -23.44
C ASP A 300 13.52 -16.33 -23.51
N ASN A 301 13.90 -15.07 -23.68
CA ASN A 301 12.93 -13.98 -23.62
C ASN A 301 11.93 -13.97 -24.79
N ARG A 302 12.16 -14.78 -25.84
CA ARG A 302 11.15 -15.02 -26.89
C ARG A 302 9.91 -15.69 -26.32
N ASN A 303 10.08 -16.58 -25.34
CA ASN A 303 8.98 -17.25 -24.65
C ASN A 303 8.15 -16.26 -23.83
N CYS A 304 8.77 -15.24 -23.25
CA CYS A 304 8.01 -14.19 -22.60
C CYS A 304 7.13 -13.46 -23.62
N ALA A 305 7.72 -12.98 -24.71
CA ALA A 305 6.99 -12.17 -25.69
C ALA A 305 5.91 -12.94 -26.46
N LEU A 306 6.08 -14.25 -26.67
CA LEU A 306 5.16 -15.05 -27.48
C LEU A 306 4.14 -15.85 -26.66
N MET A 307 4.47 -16.23 -25.43
CA MET A 307 3.68 -17.18 -24.64
C MET A 307 3.20 -16.59 -23.31
N ALA A 308 4.09 -15.98 -22.53
CA ALA A 308 3.76 -15.54 -21.17
C ALA A 308 3.13 -14.12 -21.12
N ASN A 309 3.58 -13.22 -21.98
CA ASN A 309 3.12 -11.83 -22.03
C ASN A 309 2.94 -11.32 -23.48
N PRO A 310 2.11 -12.01 -24.30
CA PRO A 310 1.90 -11.63 -25.70
C PRO A 310 1.12 -10.32 -25.88
N VAL A 311 0.38 -9.88 -24.87
CA VAL A 311 -0.37 -8.61 -24.90
C VAL A 311 0.56 -7.42 -24.67
N ASN A 312 1.57 -7.58 -23.80
CA ASN A 312 2.54 -6.52 -23.48
C ASN A 312 3.99 -7.00 -23.67
N PRO A 313 4.40 -7.41 -24.88
CA PRO A 313 5.73 -7.96 -25.12
C PRO A 313 6.86 -6.97 -24.80
N GLN A 314 6.60 -5.67 -24.83
CA GLN A 314 7.54 -4.62 -24.39
C GLN A 314 7.89 -4.72 -22.89
N ASN A 315 7.04 -5.34 -22.08
CA ASN A 315 7.23 -5.52 -20.64
C ASN A 315 7.92 -6.83 -20.26
N CYS A 316 8.34 -7.62 -21.26
CA CYS A 316 9.26 -8.75 -21.12
C CYS A 316 10.69 -8.27 -20.83
N ASN A 317 10.84 -7.57 -19.71
CA ASN A 317 12.07 -7.01 -19.21
C ASN A 317 12.07 -7.09 -17.68
N ASN A 318 13.19 -6.75 -17.05
CA ASN A 318 13.38 -6.76 -15.60
C ASN A 318 13.10 -5.42 -14.90
N LYS A 319 12.30 -4.53 -15.51
CA LYS A 319 11.96 -3.21 -14.95
C LYS A 319 10.57 -3.24 -14.28
N GLY A 320 10.34 -2.29 -13.36
CA GLY A 320 9.08 -2.12 -12.65
C GLY A 320 8.90 -3.02 -11.41
N PHE A 321 9.82 -3.95 -11.18
CA PHE A 321 9.86 -4.79 -9.97
C PHE A 321 10.57 -4.07 -8.83
N TYR A 322 10.30 -4.51 -7.59
CA TYR A 322 10.90 -3.89 -6.41
C TYR A 322 12.43 -3.84 -6.48
N THR A 323 12.97 -2.71 -6.07
CA THR A 323 14.41 -2.42 -6.01
C THR A 323 14.88 -2.31 -4.57
N ALA A 324 16.17 -2.55 -4.34
CA ALA A 324 16.71 -2.61 -2.98
C ALA A 324 16.51 -1.30 -2.22
N ASN A 325 16.51 -0.17 -2.94
CA ASN A 325 16.23 1.14 -2.39
C ASN A 325 15.10 1.79 -3.19
N SER A 326 14.24 2.54 -2.51
CA SER A 326 13.27 3.42 -3.15
C SER A 326 12.99 4.63 -2.27
N TRP A 327 12.72 5.78 -2.89
CA TRP A 327 12.47 7.02 -2.15
C TRP A 327 11.60 8.01 -2.92
N GLY A 328 10.99 8.91 -2.17
CA GLY A 328 10.14 9.95 -2.72
C GLY A 328 9.81 11.03 -1.70
N TYR A 329 9.07 12.03 -2.16
CA TYR A 329 8.59 13.10 -1.30
C TYR A 329 7.14 13.46 -1.59
N ARG A 330 6.49 14.04 -0.58
CA ARG A 330 5.14 14.56 -0.59
C ARG A 330 5.18 15.98 -0.05
N GLY A 331 4.39 16.87 -0.61
CA GLY A 331 4.28 18.25 -0.16
C GLY A 331 2.83 18.70 -0.17
N ARG A 332 2.45 19.52 0.80
CA ARG A 332 1.14 20.19 0.85
C ARG A 332 1.31 21.63 1.28
N ALA A 333 0.71 22.54 0.53
CA ALA A 333 0.62 23.96 0.83
C ALA A 333 -0.85 24.32 1.04
N ILE A 334 -1.15 25.03 2.12
CA ILE A 334 -2.52 25.46 2.47
C ILE A 334 -2.47 26.94 2.86
N LEU A 335 -3.23 27.77 2.17
CA LEU A 335 -3.46 29.16 2.56
C LEU A 335 -4.75 29.25 3.38
N ASP A 336 -4.74 30.03 4.44
CA ASP A 336 -5.93 30.30 5.26
C ASP A 336 -6.37 31.76 5.08
N TYR A 337 -7.56 31.94 4.49
CA TYR A 337 -8.21 33.23 4.37
C TYR A 337 -9.49 33.25 5.21
N GLN A 338 -9.51 34.09 6.24
CA GLN A 338 -10.68 34.25 7.09
C GLN A 338 -11.61 35.33 6.56
N ASN A 339 -12.93 35.11 6.73
CA ASN A 339 -13.98 36.08 6.47
C ASN A 339 -13.90 36.76 5.09
N VAL A 340 -13.56 36.01 4.03
CA VAL A 340 -13.34 36.56 2.68
C VAL A 340 -14.61 37.22 2.17
N ILE A 341 -15.75 36.54 2.29
CA ILE A 341 -17.06 37.04 1.86
C ILE A 341 -18.12 36.55 2.84
N ALA A 342 -18.90 37.47 3.41
CA ALA A 342 -20.08 37.15 4.24
C ALA A 342 -19.81 36.15 5.40
N GLY A 343 -18.59 36.14 5.94
CA GLY A 343 -18.19 35.22 7.01
C GLY A 343 -17.76 33.83 6.54
N VAL A 344 -17.56 33.64 5.23
CA VAL A 344 -16.98 32.42 4.64
C VAL A 344 -15.47 32.48 4.75
N ASN A 345 -14.88 31.44 5.33
CA ASN A 345 -13.46 31.17 5.34
C ASN A 345 -13.10 30.33 4.11
N LEU A 346 -11.99 30.63 3.45
CA LEU A 346 -11.51 29.91 2.28
C LEU A 346 -10.11 29.36 2.52
N LYS A 347 -9.91 28.09 2.14
CA LYS A 347 -8.63 27.40 2.25
C LYS A 347 -8.24 26.76 0.91
N PRO A 348 -7.66 27.53 -0.02
CA PRO A 348 -7.06 26.92 -1.20
C PRO A 348 -5.82 26.12 -0.80
N SER A 349 -5.69 24.92 -1.35
CA SER A 349 -4.55 24.05 -1.10
C SER A 349 -4.02 23.36 -2.36
N LEU A 350 -2.73 23.07 -2.32
CA LEU A 350 -1.99 22.35 -3.34
C LEU A 350 -1.30 21.17 -2.65
N SER A 351 -1.54 19.95 -3.14
CA SER A 351 -0.77 18.76 -2.76
C SER A 351 0.05 18.27 -3.94
N TRP A 352 1.27 17.82 -3.67
CA TRP A 352 2.21 17.29 -4.65
C TRP A 352 2.79 15.98 -4.15
N SER A 353 2.93 15.01 -5.04
CA SER A 353 3.64 13.77 -4.78
C SER A 353 4.61 13.45 -5.91
N HIS A 354 5.77 12.91 -5.54
CA HIS A 354 6.73 12.38 -6.50
C HIS A 354 7.52 11.21 -5.91
N ASP A 355 7.41 10.07 -6.57
CA ASP A 355 8.22 8.89 -6.31
C ASP A 355 9.46 8.98 -7.20
N VAL A 356 10.60 9.30 -6.62
CA VAL A 356 11.76 9.75 -7.41
C VAL A 356 12.48 8.58 -8.03
N GLU A 357 12.84 7.59 -7.22
CA GLU A 357 13.64 6.46 -7.66
C GLU A 357 13.26 5.18 -6.92
N GLY A 358 13.32 4.07 -7.65
CA GLY A 358 13.08 2.74 -7.15
C GLY A 358 11.61 2.36 -7.04
N TYR A 359 11.38 1.06 -6.92
CA TYR A 359 10.07 0.47 -6.75
C TYR A 359 10.04 -0.25 -5.40
N GLY A 360 8.96 -0.10 -4.67
CA GLY A 360 8.77 -0.75 -3.38
C GLY A 360 7.33 -0.59 -2.89
N PRO A 361 7.02 -1.07 -1.67
CA PRO A 361 5.67 -1.00 -1.13
C PRO A 361 5.07 0.41 -1.07
N ASN A 362 5.90 1.46 -0.94
CA ASN A 362 5.45 2.85 -0.79
C ASN A 362 5.73 3.73 -2.03
N PHE A 363 6.55 3.27 -2.98
CA PHE A 363 7.10 4.11 -4.03
C PHE A 363 7.07 3.40 -5.38
N ASN A 364 6.61 4.09 -6.42
CA ASN A 364 6.61 3.64 -7.80
C ASN A 364 7.37 4.64 -8.68
N GLN A 365 8.62 4.32 -9.02
CA GLN A 365 9.55 5.23 -9.69
C GLN A 365 8.94 6.06 -10.83
N GLY A 366 9.12 7.37 -10.73
CA GLY A 366 8.67 8.37 -11.70
C GLY A 366 7.21 8.77 -11.57
N SER A 367 6.42 8.09 -10.72
CA SER A 367 5.01 8.40 -10.49
C SER A 367 4.89 9.73 -9.77
N LYS A 368 3.96 10.57 -10.25
CA LYS A 368 3.67 11.89 -9.71
C LYS A 368 2.16 12.06 -9.59
N ALA A 369 1.76 12.90 -8.64
CA ALA A 369 0.40 13.40 -8.59
C ALA A 369 0.40 14.86 -8.13
N ILE A 370 -0.57 15.61 -8.64
CA ILE A 370 -0.86 16.97 -8.18
C ILE A 370 -2.35 17.06 -7.85
N SER A 371 -2.67 17.67 -6.72
CA SER A 371 -4.05 17.90 -6.30
C SER A 371 -4.24 19.37 -5.94
N LEU A 372 -5.25 19.98 -6.55
CA LEU A 372 -5.69 21.34 -6.24
C LEU A 372 -7.04 21.24 -5.54
N ALA A 373 -7.17 21.89 -4.40
CA ALA A 373 -8.43 21.93 -3.65
C ALA A 373 -8.77 23.34 -3.17
N LEU A 374 -10.06 23.61 -3.07
CA LEU A 374 -10.61 24.80 -2.43
C LEU A 374 -11.67 24.35 -1.43
N ASP A 375 -11.35 24.54 -0.15
CA ASP A 375 -12.30 24.32 0.94
C ASP A 375 -12.92 25.66 1.37
N ALA A 376 -14.23 25.63 1.62
CA ALA A 376 -14.98 26.76 2.14
C ALA A 376 -15.72 26.34 3.41
N ASP A 377 -15.63 27.15 4.46
CA ASP A 377 -16.35 26.95 5.71
C ASP A 377 -17.14 28.21 6.08
N LEU A 378 -18.41 28.04 6.43
CA LEU A 378 -19.27 29.09 6.95
C LEU A 378 -19.68 28.75 8.38
N ARG A 379 -19.11 29.50 9.33
CA ARG A 379 -19.44 29.44 10.77
C ARG A 379 -19.32 28.03 11.37
N ASN A 380 -18.39 27.19 10.89
CA ASN A 380 -18.25 25.79 11.29
C ASN A 380 -19.54 24.95 11.16
N THR A 381 -20.53 25.45 10.42
CA THR A 381 -21.85 24.81 10.28
C THR A 381 -22.01 24.22 8.90
N TYR A 382 -21.61 24.98 7.87
CA TYR A 382 -21.68 24.55 6.48
C TYR A 382 -20.27 24.48 5.91
N SER A 383 -19.91 23.34 5.34
CA SER A 383 -18.65 23.15 4.64
C SER A 383 -18.90 22.76 3.19
N ALA A 384 -18.02 23.21 2.30
CA ALA A 384 -17.99 22.81 0.90
C ALA A 384 -16.54 22.58 0.49
N SER A 385 -16.27 21.52 -0.26
CA SER A 385 -14.93 21.23 -0.78
C SER A 385 -15.01 20.88 -2.25
N LEU A 386 -14.15 21.49 -3.07
CA LEU A 386 -13.94 21.14 -4.46
C LEU A 386 -12.47 20.79 -4.65
N SER A 387 -12.18 19.63 -5.22
CA SER A 387 -10.81 19.24 -5.56
C SER A 387 -10.70 18.58 -6.93
N TYR A 388 -9.53 18.74 -7.54
CA TYR A 388 -9.12 18.05 -8.76
C TYR A 388 -7.75 17.41 -8.52
N THR A 389 -7.63 16.13 -8.87
CA THR A 389 -6.38 15.38 -8.74
C THR A 389 -5.99 14.79 -10.09
N ASP A 390 -4.74 15.00 -10.46
CA ASP A 390 -4.11 14.57 -11.70
C ASP A 390 -2.90 13.67 -11.39
N PHE A 391 -2.85 12.49 -12.00
CA PHE A 391 -1.78 11.51 -11.84
C PHE A 391 -1.00 11.37 -13.14
N PHE A 392 0.33 11.44 -13.08
CA PHE A 392 1.15 11.39 -14.27
C PHE A 392 2.54 10.83 -14.01
N GLY A 393 3.23 10.45 -15.08
CA GLY A 393 4.58 9.88 -14.99
C GLY A 393 4.62 8.48 -14.39
N GLY A 394 5.82 7.90 -14.42
CA GLY A 394 6.07 6.51 -14.04
C GLY A 394 5.77 5.55 -15.20
N ALA A 395 6.74 4.69 -15.54
CA ALA A 395 6.57 3.74 -16.65
C ALA A 395 5.66 2.56 -16.27
N TYR A 396 5.55 2.27 -14.98
CA TYR A 396 4.76 1.17 -14.41
C TYR A 396 3.68 1.69 -13.46
N ASN A 397 3.11 2.85 -13.78
CA ASN A 397 2.05 3.50 -13.01
C ASN A 397 0.69 3.18 -13.62
N THR A 398 -0.23 2.63 -12.82
CA THR A 398 -1.60 2.30 -13.25
C THR A 398 -2.62 3.38 -12.90
N SER A 399 -2.17 4.48 -12.29
CA SER A 399 -3.02 5.61 -11.91
C SER A 399 -2.99 6.75 -12.93
N THR A 400 -2.09 6.74 -13.92
CA THR A 400 -1.88 7.84 -14.89
C THR A 400 -3.11 8.23 -15.72
N ASP A 401 -4.14 7.39 -15.74
CA ASP A 401 -5.41 7.62 -16.44
C ASP A 401 -6.60 7.75 -15.46
N ARG A 402 -6.30 7.93 -14.16
CA ARG A 402 -7.29 7.92 -13.07
C ARG A 402 -7.52 9.28 -12.43
N ASP A 403 -7.48 10.33 -13.25
CA ASP A 403 -7.74 11.70 -12.79
C ASP A 403 -9.20 11.86 -12.38
N PHE A 404 -9.46 12.65 -11.34
CA PHE A 404 -10.82 12.82 -10.83
C PHE A 404 -11.06 14.21 -10.23
N VAL A 405 -12.33 14.62 -10.28
CA VAL A 405 -12.86 15.79 -9.57
C VAL A 405 -13.73 15.27 -8.43
N ALA A 406 -13.56 15.84 -7.23
CA ALA A 406 -14.41 15.55 -6.09
C ALA A 406 -15.09 16.85 -5.60
N LEU A 407 -16.38 16.73 -5.27
CA LEU A 407 -17.18 17.79 -4.69
C LEU A 407 -17.91 17.24 -3.47
N SER A 408 -17.82 17.92 -2.34
CA SER A 408 -18.52 17.56 -1.10
C SER A 408 -19.18 18.77 -0.45
N PHE A 409 -20.27 18.50 0.27
CA PHE A 409 -20.98 19.47 1.10
C PHE A 409 -21.28 18.83 2.45
N GLY A 410 -20.97 19.53 3.53
CA GLY A 410 -21.21 19.09 4.91
C GLY A 410 -22.10 20.06 5.68
N VAL A 411 -22.91 19.51 6.57
CA VAL A 411 -23.71 20.28 7.54
C VAL A 411 -23.55 19.65 8.92
N SER A 412 -23.07 20.44 9.88
CA SER A 412 -22.97 20.04 11.30
C SER A 412 -24.20 20.53 12.06
N PHE A 413 -24.84 19.65 12.84
CA PHE A 413 -26.06 19.92 13.61
C PHE A 413 -25.90 19.68 15.11
#